data_AF-A0A514L8M5-F1
#
_entry.id   AF-A0A514L8M5-F1
#
_cell.length_a   1.000
_cell.length_b   1.000
_cell.length_c   1.000
_cell.angle_alpha   90.00
_cell.angle_beta   90.00
_cell.angle_gamma   90.00
#
_symmetry.space_group_name_H-M   'P 1'
#
loop_
_entity.id
_entity.type
_entity.pdbx_description
1 polymer ?
#
loop_
_entity_poly.entity_id
_entity_poly.type
_entity_poly.pdbx_seq_one_letter_code
_entity_poly.pdbx_strand_id
1 'polypeptide(L)' 'MDIKEEDTSKESKQKHIKYFKSLTKTIEDIREEEKQENDPVIKNHLEKRIEAMEKDKIRIKEMFPDITDD' A
#
# COMPACT_ATOMS: atom_id res chain seq x y z
N MET A 1 -11.85 7.89 21.46
CA MET A 1 -11.34 7.34 20.19
C MET A 1 -12.36 6.31 19.76
N ASP A 2 -13.15 6.59 18.73
CA ASP A 2 -14.00 5.57 18.13
C ASP A 2 -13.08 4.53 17.51
N ILE A 3 -12.85 3.44 18.23
CA ILE A 3 -12.20 2.25 17.68
C ILE A 3 -13.24 1.68 16.70
N LYS A 4 -13.18 2.10 15.45
CA LYS A 4 -13.90 1.41 14.37
C LYS A 4 -13.30 0.02 14.32
N GLU A 5 -14.08 -0.99 14.70
CA GLU A 5 -13.72 -2.37 14.46
C GLU A 5 -13.45 -2.52 12.95
N GLU A 6 -12.21 -2.88 12.60
CA GLU A 6 -11.86 -3.14 11.20
C GLU A 6 -12.63 -4.38 10.75
N ASP A 7 -13.42 -4.25 9.68
CA ASP A 7 -14.23 -5.33 9.15
C ASP A 7 -13.33 -6.43 8.58
N THR A 8 -13.27 -7.58 9.24
CA THR A 8 -12.49 -8.76 8.81
C THR A 8 -13.34 -9.80 8.07
N SER A 9 -14.52 -9.44 7.58
CA SER A 9 -15.39 -10.33 6.82
C SER A 9 -14.72 -10.85 5.54
N LYS A 10 -15.28 -11.92 4.96
CA LYS A 10 -14.76 -12.51 3.70
C LYS A 10 -14.80 -11.52 2.53
N GLU A 11 -15.83 -10.67 2.46
CA GLU A 11 -15.94 -9.64 1.42
C GLU A 11 -14.91 -8.53 1.62
N SER A 12 -14.69 -8.12 2.86
CA SER A 12 -13.62 -7.18 3.22
C SER A 12 -12.25 -7.75 2.84
N LYS A 13 -11.97 -9.01 3.21
CA LYS A 13 -10.73 -9.72 2.85
C LYS A 13 -10.47 -9.68 1.34
N GLN A 14 -11.47 -9.99 0.50
CA GLN A 14 -11.31 -9.94 -0.96
C GLN A 14 -10.98 -8.53 -1.49
N LYS A 15 -11.62 -7.49 -0.94
CA LYS A 15 -11.34 -6.10 -1.31
C LYS A 15 -9.92 -5.69 -0.90
N HIS A 16 -9.50 -6.05 0.31
CA HIS A 16 -8.16 -5.78 0.82
C HIS A 16 -7.08 -6.54 0.06
N ILE A 17 -7.31 -7.80 -0.32
CA ILE A 17 -6.40 -8.55 -1.21
C ILE A 17 -6.22 -7.83 -2.54
N LYS A 18 -7.34 -7.44 -3.19
CA LYS A 18 -7.29 -6.74 -4.48
C LYS A 18 -6.55 -5.40 -4.36
N TYR A 19 -6.81 -4.65 -3.30
CA TYR A 19 -6.14 -3.40 -3.03
C TYR A 19 -4.65 -3.60 -2.74
N PHE A 20 -4.28 -4.59 -1.92
CA PHE A 20 -2.89 -4.95 -1.63
C PHE A 20 -2.08 -5.27 -2.90
N LYS A 21 -2.65 -6.06 -3.82
CA LYS A 21 -2.01 -6.35 -5.12
C LYS A 21 -1.87 -5.08 -5.98
N SER A 22 -2.90 -4.22 -5.98
CA SER A 22 -2.83 -2.93 -6.67
C SER A 22 -1.74 -2.02 -6.09
N LEU A 23 -1.57 -2.00 -4.77
CA LEU A 23 -0.54 -1.21 -4.10
C LEU A 23 0.86 -1.62 -4.54
N THR A 24 1.14 -2.93 -4.65
CA THR A 24 2.45 -3.41 -5.15
C THR A 24 2.76 -2.81 -6.51
N LYS A 25 1.84 -2.93 -7.47
CA LYS A 25 2.04 -2.39 -8.82
C LYS A 25 2.21 -0.86 -8.80
N THR A 26 1.37 -0.15 -8.07
CA THR A 26 1.48 1.31 -7.98
C THR A 26 2.78 1.77 -7.32
N ILE A 27 3.28 1.05 -6.32
CA ILE A 27 4.59 1.33 -5.70
C ILE A 27 5.71 1.12 -6.72
N GLU A 28 5.67 0.04 -7.51
CA GLU A 28 6.65 -0.21 -8.57
C GLU A 28 6.65 0.90 -9.62
N ASP A 29 5.47 1.29 -10.12
CA ASP A 29 5.32 2.37 -11.09
C ASP A 29 5.89 3.70 -10.54
N ILE A 30 5.60 4.04 -9.27
CA ILE A 30 6.11 5.26 -8.62
C ILE A 30 7.63 5.19 -8.42
N ARG A 31 8.19 4.02 -8.08
CA ARG A 31 9.65 3.84 -7.95
C ARG A 31 10.36 3.99 -9.30
N GLU A 32 9.71 3.63 -10.40
CA GLU A 32 10.25 3.91 -11.74
C GLU A 32 10.19 5.40 -12.09
N GLU A 33 9.09 6.08 -11.77
CA GLU A 33 8.94 7.53 -11.91
C GLU A 33 10.02 8.28 -11.11
N GLU A 34 10.22 7.90 -9.84
CA GLU A 34 11.20 8.49 -8.93
C GLU A 34 12.64 8.37 -9.47
N LYS A 35 12.99 7.25 -10.11
CA LYS A 35 14.31 7.04 -10.73
C LYS A 35 14.56 7.97 -11.92
N GLN A 36 13.51 8.36 -12.64
CA GLN A 36 13.60 9.25 -13.80
C GLN A 36 13.55 10.72 -13.41
N GLU A 37 13.03 11.03 -12.23
CA GLU A 37 12.95 12.37 -11.71
C GLU A 37 14.35 12.92 -11.34
N ASN A 38 14.55 14.23 -11.48
CA ASN A 38 15.76 14.92 -11.04
C ASN A 38 15.47 16.02 -10.01
N ASP A 39 14.21 16.47 -9.91
CA ASP A 39 13.79 17.43 -8.90
C ASP A 39 13.74 16.76 -7.51
N PRO A 40 14.55 17.23 -6.53
CA PRO A 40 14.59 16.65 -5.19
C PRO A 40 13.28 16.83 -4.40
N VAL A 41 12.50 17.87 -4.69
CA VAL A 41 11.19 18.10 -4.05
C VAL A 41 10.19 17.06 -4.53
N ILE A 42 10.19 16.79 -5.84
CA ILE A 42 9.31 15.77 -6.43
C ILE A 42 9.73 14.37 -5.94
N LYS A 43 11.03 14.04 -5.92
CA LYS A 43 11.52 12.77 -5.34
C LYS A 43 11.03 12.54 -3.93
N ASN A 44 11.23 13.52 -3.05
CA ASN A 44 10.78 13.43 -1.65
C ASN A 44 9.24 13.28 -1.54
N HIS A 45 8.48 13.85 -2.48
CA HIS A 45 7.04 13.64 -2.54
C HIS A 45 6.69 12.19 -2.95
N LEU A 46 7.38 11.64 -3.95
CA LEU A 46 7.20 10.26 -4.40
C LEU A 46 7.61 9.25 -3.32
N GLU A 47 8.74 9.47 -2.63
CA GLU A 47 9.18 8.66 -1.49
C GLU A 47 8.11 8.62 -0.38
N LYS A 48 7.55 9.78 0.00
CA LYS A 48 6.48 9.85 1.01
C LYS A 48 5.22 9.09 0.59
N ARG A 49 4.89 9.11 -0.70
CA ARG A 49 3.76 8.34 -1.24
C ARG A 49 4.04 6.84 -1.14
N ILE A 50 5.25 6.40 -1.49
CA ILE A 50 5.68 5.00 -1.33
C ILE A 50 5.60 4.58 0.14
N GLU A 51 6.15 5.36 1.07
CA GLU A 51 6.11 5.05 2.51
C GLU A 51 4.69 4.89 3.06
N ALA A 52 3.77 5.77 2.64
CA ALA A 52 2.36 5.68 3.05
C ALA A 52 1.71 4.40 2.53
N MET A 53 1.96 4.04 1.26
CA MET A 53 1.43 2.81 0.66
C MET A 53 2.04 1.54 1.28
N GLU A 54 3.33 1.55 1.62
CA GLU A 54 3.98 0.44 2.33
C GLU A 54 3.40 0.24 3.73
N LYS A 55 3.12 1.32 4.46
CA LYS A 55 2.40 1.24 5.75
C LYS A 55 1.00 0.65 5.60
N ASP A 56 0.28 1.00 4.53
CA ASP A 56 -1.01 0.38 4.22
C ASP A 56 -0.87 -1.11 3.88
N LYS A 57 0.16 -1.53 3.12
CA LYS A 57 0.44 -2.95 2.89
C LYS A 57 0.68 -3.70 4.20
N ILE A 58 1.47 -3.13 5.12
CA ILE A 58 1.74 -3.72 6.43
C ILE A 58 0.43 -3.88 7.22
N ARG A 59 -0.38 -2.83 7.31
CA ARG A 59 -1.67 -2.86 8.02
C ARG A 59 -2.60 -3.95 7.46
N ILE A 60 -2.68 -4.08 6.14
CA ILE A 60 -3.50 -5.13 5.49
C ILE A 60 -2.97 -6.53 5.81
N LYS A 61 -1.64 -6.71 5.86
CA LYS A 61 -1.02 -7.97 6.25
C LYS A 61 -1.24 -8.32 7.72
N GLU A 62 -1.26 -7.32 8.60
CA GLU A 62 -1.62 -7.50 10.01
C GLU A 62 -3.09 -7.92 10.18
N MET A 63 -4.00 -7.32 9.42
CA MET A 63 -5.42 -7.73 9.39
C MET A 63 -5.63 -9.12 8.78
N PHE A 64 -4.88 -9.45 7.72
CA PHE A 64 -5.03 -10.67 6.94
C PHE A 64 -3.67 -11.34 6.71
N PRO A 65 -3.12 -12.06 7.70
CA PRO A 65 -1.78 -12.65 7.63
C PRO A 65 -1.63 -13.72 6.54
N ASP A 66 -2.74 -14.29 6.06
CA ASP A 66 -2.76 -15.26 4.95
C ASP A 66 -2.59 -14.61 3.56
N ILE A 67 -2.50 -13.27 3.47
CA ILE A 67 -2.18 -12.61 2.20
C ILE A 67 -0.75 -12.97 1.80
N THR A 68 -0.62 -13.70 0.69
CA THR A 68 0.66 -13.91 0.00
C THR A 68 0.81 -12.91 -1.14
N ASP A 69 2.04 -12.46 -1.37
CA ASP A 69 2.41 -11.55 -2.47
C ASP A 69 2.41 -12.26 -3.86
N ASP A 70 1.78 -13.45 -4.00
CA ASP A 70 1.74 -14.25 -5.24
C ASP A 70 1.00 -13.58 -6.41
#